data_AF-A0A257LQQ5-F1
#
_entry.id   AF-A0A257LQQ5-F1
#
_cell.length_a   1.000
_cell.length_b   1.000
_cell.length_c   1.000
_cell.angle_alpha   90.00
_cell.angle_beta   90.00
_cell.angle_gamma   90.00
#
_symmetry.space_group_name_H-M   'P 1'
#
loop_
_entity.id
_entity.type
_entity.pdbx_description
1 polymer ?
#
loop_
_entity_poly.entity_id
_entity_poly.type
_entity_poly.pdbx_seq_one_letter_code
_entity_poly.pdbx_strand_id
1 'polypeptide(L)' 'MGPISSLTRPAPLDVGNLLTDAGQQFKNLNPNEPGQWPLLPKLAAWLATALGTLGLAWVLVVSAGSDDLQAERARAPG' A
#
# COMPACT_ATOMS: atom_id res chain seq x y z
N MET A 1 28.51 33.80 33.33
CA MET A 1 27.27 33.00 33.41
C MET A 1 26.85 32.65 32.00
N GLY A 2 27.00 31.39 31.58
CA GLY A 2 26.70 30.96 30.21
C GLY A 2 25.22 30.65 30.01
N PRO A 3 24.65 30.88 28.81
CA PRO A 3 23.24 30.59 28.53
C PRO A 3 22.99 29.08 28.51
N ILE A 4 22.02 28.63 29.31
CA ILE A 4 21.47 27.28 29.34
C ILE A 4 20.86 26.95 27.98
N SER A 5 21.41 25.95 27.30
CA SER A 5 20.92 25.44 26.02
C SER A 5 19.45 25.04 26.15
N SER A 6 18.58 25.61 25.31
CA SER A 6 17.19 25.20 25.23
C SER A 6 17.11 23.74 24.79
N LEU A 7 16.66 22.87 25.70
CA LEU A 7 16.26 21.51 25.40
C LEU A 7 15.10 21.58 24.40
N THR A 8 15.39 21.47 23.10
CA THR A 8 14.38 21.35 22.04
C THR A 8 13.54 20.10 22.35
N ARG A 9 12.41 20.30 23.03
CA ARG A 9 11.45 19.23 23.28
C ARG A 9 10.87 18.83 21.91
N PRO A 10 10.92 17.56 21.49
CA PRO A 10 10.31 17.16 20.24
C PRO A 10 8.83 17.56 20.28
N ALA A 11 8.40 18.32 19.27
CA ALA A 11 7.01 18.71 19.15
C ALA A 11 6.13 17.46 19.13
N PRO A 12 4.95 17.48 19.80
CA PRO A 12 4.05 16.34 19.77
C PRO A 12 3.72 15.97 18.32
N LEU A 13 3.78 14.68 17.99
CA LEU A 13 3.47 14.17 16.66
C LEU A 13 2.04 14.52 16.29
N ASP A 14 1.88 15.50 15.39
CA ASP A 14 0.58 15.86 14.83
C ASP A 14 0.25 14.91 13.66
N VAL A 15 -0.47 13.85 14.00
CA VAL A 15 -0.93 12.84 13.04
C VAL A 15 -1.75 13.47 11.92
N GLY A 16 -2.54 14.52 12.21
CA GLY A 16 -3.34 15.22 11.21
C GLY A 16 -2.48 15.92 10.17
N ASN A 17 -1.41 16.58 10.61
CA ASN A 17 -0.48 17.24 9.70
C ASN A 17 0.31 16.22 8.87
N LEU A 18 0.77 15.12 9.49
CA LEU A 18 1.48 14.04 8.79
C LEU A 18 0.63 13.39 7.69
N LEU A 19 -0.65 13.12 7.95
CA LEU A 19 -1.56 12.59 6.94
C LEU A 19 -1.84 13.61 5.82
N THR A 20 -1.98 14.89 6.18
CA THR A 20 -2.17 15.96 5.20
C THR A 20 -0.97 16.05 4.26
N ASP A 21 0.24 16.11 4.81
CA ASP A 21 1.49 16.18 4.05
C ASP A 21 1.70 14.95 3.16
N ALA A 22 1.41 13.74 3.69
CA ALA A 22 1.45 12.50 2.92
C ALA A 22 0.46 12.55 1.74
N GLY A 23 -0.76 13.05 1.96
CA GLY A 23 -1.77 13.23 0.92
C GLY A 23 -1.37 14.24 -0.16
N GLN A 24 -0.65 15.31 0.20
CA GLN A 24 -0.16 16.28 -0.80
C GLN A 24 0.83 15.65 -1.77
N GLN A 25 1.59 14.61 -1.38
CA GLN A 25 2.56 13.94 -2.27
C GLN A 25 1.90 13.22 -3.45
N PHE A 26 0.60 12.91 -3.36
CA PHE A 26 -0.16 12.33 -4.46
C PHE A 26 -0.74 13.39 -5.40
N LYS A 27 -0.73 14.67 -5.01
CA LYS A 27 -1.19 15.76 -5.86
C LYS A 27 -0.09 16.19 -6.80
N ASN A 28 -0.46 16.56 -8.02
CA ASN A 28 0.46 17.02 -9.07
C ASN A 28 1.51 15.98 -9.50
N LEU A 29 1.22 14.69 -9.34
CA LEU A 29 2.07 13.64 -9.92
C LEU A 29 1.92 13.63 -11.44
N ASN A 30 3.04 13.72 -12.16
CA ASN A 30 3.09 13.51 -13.60
C ASN A 30 3.22 12.00 -13.90
N PRO A 31 2.20 11.33 -14.47
CA PRO A 31 2.24 9.90 -14.73
C PRO A 31 3.34 9.48 -15.72
N ASN A 32 3.74 10.40 -16.59
CA ASN A 32 4.71 10.13 -17.66
C ASN A 32 6.17 10.12 -17.17
N GLU A 33 6.43 10.61 -15.95
CA GLU A 33 7.78 10.74 -15.39
C GLU A 33 7.87 10.06 -14.00
N PRO A 34 7.63 8.74 -13.90
CA PRO A 34 7.57 8.03 -12.62
C PRO A 34 8.88 8.06 -11.83
N GLY A 35 10.01 8.27 -12.50
CA GLY A 35 11.32 8.45 -11.86
C GLY A 35 11.37 9.64 -10.90
N GLN A 36 10.57 10.68 -11.13
CA GLN A 36 10.56 11.92 -10.33
C GLN A 36 9.57 11.89 -9.16
N TRP A 37 8.79 10.82 -9.01
CA TRP A 37 7.78 10.79 -7.96
C TRP A 37 8.42 10.78 -6.55
N PRO A 38 7.74 11.37 -5.55
CA PRO A 38 8.09 11.17 -4.15
C PRO A 38 8.04 9.68 -3.77
N LEU A 39 8.73 9.31 -2.68
CA LEU A 39 8.89 7.91 -2.28
C LEU A 39 7.56 7.22 -1.97
N LEU A 40 6.64 7.90 -1.28
CA LEU A 40 5.37 7.31 -0.86
C LEU A 40 4.50 6.90 -2.06
N PRO A 41 4.26 7.76 -3.08
CA PRO A 41 3.61 7.34 -4.33
C PRO A 41 4.30 6.18 -5.05
N LYS A 42 5.64 6.14 -5.09
CA LYS A 42 6.39 5.03 -5.70
C LYS A 42 6.11 3.70 -5.01
N LEU A 43 6.19 3.69 -3.68
CA LEU A 43 5.92 2.49 -2.89
C LEU A 43 4.45 2.06 -3.00
N ALA A 44 3.53 3.02 -3.00
CA ALA A 44 2.11 2.76 -3.19
C ALA A 44 1.84 2.10 -4.55
N ALA A 45 2.47 2.58 -5.62
CA ALA A 45 2.34 1.98 -6.95
C ALA A 45 2.88 0.54 -6.97
N TRP A 46 4.07 0.30 -6.39
CA TRP A 46 4.63 -1.05 -6.27
C TRP A 46 3.72 -2.01 -5.50
N LEU A 47 3.19 -1.57 -4.36
CA LEU A 47 2.26 -2.36 -3.56
C LEU A 47 0.96 -2.63 -4.32
N ALA A 48 0.41 -1.64 -5.00
CA ALA A 48 -0.80 -1.80 -5.80
C ALA A 48 -0.59 -2.83 -6.91
N THR A 49 0.56 -2.80 -7.60
CA THR A 49 0.90 -3.82 -8.59
C THR A 49 1.03 -5.20 -7.97
N ALA A 50 1.77 -5.34 -6.86
CA ALA A 50 1.95 -6.64 -6.20
C ALA A 50 0.62 -7.25 -5.74
N LEU A 51 -0.23 -6.45 -5.07
CA LEU A 51 -1.55 -6.89 -4.61
C LEU A 51 -2.50 -7.16 -5.78
N GLY A 52 -2.44 -6.35 -6.84
CA GLY A 52 -3.20 -6.57 -8.06
C GLY A 52 -2.83 -7.90 -8.72
N THR A 53 -1.54 -8.18 -8.88
CA THR A 53 -1.06 -9.46 -9.42
C THR A 53 -1.48 -10.63 -8.53
N LEU A 54 -1.35 -10.51 -7.20
CA LEU A 54 -1.77 -11.55 -6.27
C LEU A 54 -3.28 -11.81 -6.35
N GLY A 55 -4.10 -10.75 -6.40
CA GLY A 55 -5.55 -10.85 -6.55
C GLY A 55 -5.96 -11.48 -7.88
N LEU A 56 -5.31 -11.09 -8.98
CA LEU A 56 -5.53 -11.71 -10.29
C LEU A 56 -5.14 -13.18 -10.29
N ALA A 57 -3.95 -13.53 -9.77
CA ALA A 57 -3.52 -14.92 -9.67
C ALA A 57 -4.49 -15.74 -8.81
N TRP A 58 -5.01 -15.17 -7.73
CA TRP A 58 -5.99 -15.83 -6.88
C TRP A 58 -7.27 -16.18 -7.64
N VAL A 59 -7.85 -15.20 -8.36
CA VAL A 59 -9.13 -15.36 -9.07
C VAL A 59 -9.01 -16.16 -10.36
N LEU A 60 -7.88 -16.09 -11.06
CA LEU A 60 -7.70 -16.75 -12.36
C LEU A 60 -7.08 -18.14 -12.25
N VAL A 61 -6.30 -18.41 -11.20
CA VAL A 61 -5.54 -19.66 -11.06
C VAL A 61 -5.97 -20.43 -9.81
N VAL A 62 -5.95 -19.79 -8.64
CA VAL A 62 -6.11 -20.49 -7.36
C VAL A 62 -7.57 -20.91 -7.10
N SER A 63 -8.55 -20.07 -7.44
CA SER A 63 -9.97 -20.39 -7.24
C SER A 63 -10.43 -21.59 -8.07
N ALA A 64 -9.90 -21.76 -9.28
CA ALA A 64 -10.26 -22.89 -10.15
C ALA A 64 -10.00 -24.25 -9.48
N GLY A 65 -8.92 -24.39 -8.71
CA GLY A 65 -8.65 -25.61 -7.94
C GLY A 65 -9.66 -25.84 -6.81
N SER A 66 -10.17 -24.78 -6.20
CA SER A 66 -11.24 -24.89 -5.21
C SER A 66 -12.56 -25.34 -5.84
N ASP A 67 -12.88 -24.81 -7.02
CA ASP A 67 -14.10 -25.15 -7.76
C ASP A 67 -14.09 -26.60 -8.24
N ASP A 68 -12.96 -27.10 -8.73
CA ASP A 68 -12.81 -28.50 -9.15
C ASP A 68 -13.00 -29.47 -7.97
N LEU A 69 -12.41 -29.17 -6.81
CA LEU A 69 -12.62 -29.94 -5.58
C LEU A 69 -14.07 -29.87 -5.08
N GLN A 70 -14.79 -28.77 -5.33
CA GLN A 70 -16.22 -28.68 -5.02
C GLN A 70 -17.05 -29.53 -5.98
N ALA A 71 -16.74 -29.51 -7.28
CA ALA A 71 -17.42 -30.30 -8.30
C ALA A 71 -17.26 -31.81 -8.04
N GLU A 72 -16.06 -32.25 -7.66
CA GLU A 72 -15.80 -33.64 -7.30
C GLU A 72 -16.51 -34.05 -5.99
N ARG A 73 -16.56 -33.17 -4.98
CA ARG A 73 -17.38 -33.42 -3.78
C ARG A 73 -18.88 -33.49 -4.09
N ALA A 74 -19.37 -32.67 -5.02
CA ALA A 74 -20.77 -32.70 -5.44
C ALA A 74 -21.10 -33.97 -6.26
N ARG A 75 -20.11 -34.55 -6.93
CA ARG A 75 -20.23 -35.83 -7.66
C ARG A 75 -20.14 -37.05 -6.76
N ALA A 76 -19.41 -36.98 -5.65
CA ALA A 76 -19.36 -38.06 -4.69
C ALA A 76 -20.70 -38.14 -3.93
N PRO A 77 -21.55 -39.16 -4.17
CA PRO A 77 -22.67 -39.40 -3.29
C PRO A 77 -22.10 -39.84 -1.93
N GLY A 78 -22.67 -39.28 -0.85
CA GLY A 78 -22.55 -39.90 0.47
C GLY A 78 -23.18 -41.29 0.49
#